data_AF-A0AAD3SBA1-F1
#
_entry.id   AF-A0AAD3SBA1-F1
#
_cell.length_a   1.000
_cell.length_b   1.000
_cell.length_c   1.000
_cell.angle_alpha   90.00
_cell.angle_beta   90.00
_cell.angle_gamma   90.00
#
_symmetry.space_group_name_H-M   'P 1'
#
loop_
_entity.id
_entity.type
_entity.pdbx_description
1 polymer ?
#
loop_
_entity_poly.entity_id
_entity_poly.type
_entity_poly.pdbx_seq_one_letter_code
_entity_poly.pdbx_strand_id
1 'polypeptide(L)'
;MKDLFLLNVSWIGMVVLLLCNVNISAKECTNTPTPLQSHTLRYEIAISKNESWKQEMLAYYHHDHLTPTDESAWANLFPRKILREENDEFDWNFMFGKMKHPGHYKMEVDFLKEVSLHDVRLDPQSLHGQAQQTNLEYLLMLDVDRLVWSFRKTAGLATLGSPYGGWEGADVELRGHFVGHYLSATAQMWASTHNGTLKEKMTAVMSALKECQDQIGTGYLSAFPTEFFDRFEAVQYVWAPYYTIHKIMAGLLDQHTLTGNAQALEMLTWMAEYFYNRVQNVIKTYTIERHWMSLNEEVGGMNDVLYQLYSVTGDQKHLLLAHLFDKPCFLGILAMKADDISIFMPIHTSRL
;
A
#
# COMPACT_ATOMS: atom_id res chain seq x y z
N MET A 1 -31.58 -16.21 -60.98
CA MET A 1 -30.14 -16.34 -60.68
C MET A 1 -29.65 -15.26 -59.69
N LYS A 2 -30.49 -14.84 -58.73
CA LYS A 2 -30.12 -13.92 -57.63
C LYS A 2 -30.44 -14.51 -56.25
N ASP A 3 -31.19 -15.61 -56.19
CA ASP A 3 -31.62 -16.22 -54.91
C ASP A 3 -30.72 -17.36 -54.41
N LEU A 4 -29.65 -17.70 -55.13
CA LEU A 4 -28.69 -18.73 -54.69
C LEU A 4 -27.46 -18.16 -53.95
N PHE A 5 -27.28 -16.84 -53.96
CA PHE A 5 -26.12 -16.18 -53.32
C PHE A 5 -26.38 -15.78 -51.86
N LEU A 6 -27.65 -15.65 -51.45
CA LEU A 6 -28.02 -15.27 -50.08
C LEU A 6 -28.05 -16.47 -49.12
N LEU A 7 -28.18 -17.69 -49.64
CA LEU A 7 -28.22 -18.92 -48.84
C LEU A 7 -26.83 -19.37 -48.35
N ASN A 8 -25.73 -18.95 -48.98
CA ASN A 8 -24.37 -19.32 -48.55
C ASN A 8 -23.73 -18.35 -47.54
N VAL A 9 -24.22 -17.10 -47.45
CA VAL A 9 -23.69 -16.11 -46.49
C VAL A 9 -24.30 -16.30 -45.10
N SER A 10 -25.54 -16.80 -45.02
CA SER A 10 -26.22 -17.07 -43.76
C SER A 10 -25.60 -18.24 -42.98
N TRP A 11 -25.18 -19.32 -43.68
CA TRP A 11 -24.55 -20.47 -43.04
C TRP A 11 -23.13 -20.19 -42.54
N ILE A 12 -22.36 -19.34 -43.23
CA ILE A 12 -21.02 -18.95 -42.78
C ILE A 12 -21.12 -18.04 -41.53
N GLY A 13 -22.10 -17.13 -41.48
CA GLY A 13 -22.34 -16.31 -40.29
C GLY A 13 -22.76 -17.12 -39.06
N MET A 14 -23.57 -18.15 -39.25
CA MET A 14 -24.06 -19.00 -38.16
C MET A 14 -22.99 -19.98 -37.63
N VAL A 15 -22.08 -20.46 -38.49
CA VAL A 15 -20.93 -21.29 -38.09
C VAL A 15 -19.86 -20.46 -37.37
N VAL A 16 -19.65 -19.20 -37.76
CA VAL A 16 -18.73 -18.30 -37.03
C VAL A 16 -19.28 -17.94 -35.65
N LEU A 17 -20.59 -17.72 -35.52
CA LEU A 17 -21.24 -17.48 -34.21
C LEU A 17 -21.25 -18.72 -33.29
N LEU A 18 -21.31 -19.93 -33.85
CA LEU A 18 -21.22 -21.19 -33.07
C LEU A 18 -19.78 -21.58 -32.69
N LEU A 19 -18.77 -21.14 -33.45
CA LEU A 19 -17.35 -21.31 -33.10
C LEU A 19 -16.82 -20.19 -32.19
N CYS A 20 -17.57 -19.10 -32.02
CA CYS A 20 -17.30 -18.03 -31.06
C CYS A 20 -18.00 -18.23 -29.71
N ASN A 21 -18.44 -19.46 -29.37
CA ASN A 21 -18.66 -19.88 -27.98
C ASN A 21 -17.30 -20.05 -27.28
N VAL A 22 -16.48 -19.01 -27.30
CA VAL A 22 -15.47 -18.82 -26.27
C VAL A 22 -16.29 -18.55 -25.02
N ASN A 23 -16.43 -19.56 -24.17
CA ASN A 23 -16.92 -19.38 -22.81
C ASN A 23 -16.12 -18.23 -22.20
N ILE A 24 -16.69 -17.03 -22.20
CA ILE A 24 -16.27 -15.97 -21.28
C ILE A 24 -16.83 -16.43 -19.93
N SER A 25 -16.18 -17.44 -19.36
CA SER A 25 -16.23 -17.63 -17.93
C SER A 25 -15.67 -16.34 -17.36
N ALA A 26 -16.51 -15.55 -16.69
CA ALA A 26 -16.02 -14.47 -15.84
C ALA A 26 -15.06 -15.14 -14.86
N LYS A 27 -13.76 -14.94 -15.08
CA LYS A 27 -12.71 -15.61 -14.32
C LYS A 27 -12.65 -14.99 -12.93
N GLU A 28 -12.71 -15.85 -11.93
CA GLU A 28 -12.81 -15.49 -10.52
C GLU A 28 -11.50 -14.87 -10.03
N CYS A 29 -11.59 -13.73 -9.37
CA CYS A 29 -10.47 -13.22 -8.61
C CYS A 29 -10.26 -14.15 -7.41
N THR A 30 -9.15 -14.89 -7.38
CA THR A 30 -8.84 -15.87 -6.34
C THR A 30 -8.38 -15.24 -5.01
N ASN A 31 -8.84 -14.02 -4.68
CA ASN A 31 -8.67 -13.49 -3.33
C ASN A 31 -9.64 -14.20 -2.39
N THR A 32 -9.37 -15.47 -2.08
CA THR A 32 -10.06 -16.16 -1.01
C THR A 32 -9.60 -15.56 0.32
N PRO A 33 -10.50 -14.99 1.15
CA PRO A 33 -10.14 -14.55 2.48
C PRO A 33 -9.50 -15.68 3.26
N THR A 34 -8.27 -15.44 3.69
CA THR A 34 -7.63 -16.36 4.61
C THR A 34 -7.98 -15.94 6.04
N PRO A 35 -8.09 -16.86 7.00
CA PRO A 35 -8.21 -16.51 8.42
C PRO A 35 -7.13 -15.54 8.89
N LEU A 36 -5.97 -15.53 8.21
CA LEU A 36 -4.82 -14.68 8.47
C LEU A 36 -5.01 -13.21 8.06
N GLN A 37 -6.15 -12.80 7.49
CA GLN A 37 -6.47 -11.37 7.33
C GLN A 37 -6.76 -10.68 8.68
N SER A 38 -7.13 -11.44 9.72
CA SER A 38 -7.38 -10.86 11.05
C SER A 38 -6.08 -10.49 11.75
N HIS A 39 -5.87 -9.19 12.01
CA HIS A 39 -4.74 -8.73 12.82
C HIS A 39 -4.74 -9.32 14.23
N THR A 40 -5.91 -9.61 14.81
CA THR A 40 -6.02 -10.27 16.11
C THR A 40 -5.45 -11.69 16.05
N LEU A 41 -5.86 -12.48 15.05
CA LEU A 41 -5.34 -13.84 14.88
C LEU A 41 -3.84 -13.83 14.60
N ARG A 42 -3.38 -12.90 13.77
CA ARG A 42 -1.95 -12.74 13.47
C ARG A 42 -1.14 -12.37 14.70
N TYR A 43 -1.68 -11.53 15.57
CA TYR A 43 -1.06 -11.22 16.85
C TYR A 43 -0.96 -12.46 17.74
N GLU A 44 -2.04 -13.24 17.86
CA GLU A 44 -2.05 -14.48 18.63
C GLU A 44 -1.02 -15.49 18.10
N ILE A 45 -0.92 -15.64 16.78
CA ILE A 45 0.11 -16.45 16.12
C ILE A 45 1.51 -15.93 16.48
N ALA A 46 1.74 -14.61 16.41
CA ALA A 46 3.03 -13.99 16.68
C ALA A 46 3.51 -14.23 18.13
N ILE A 47 2.61 -14.18 19.11
CA ILE A 47 2.96 -14.36 20.53
C ILE A 47 2.92 -15.82 21.01
N SER A 48 2.35 -16.73 20.21
CA SER A 48 2.16 -18.12 20.61
C SER A 48 3.49 -18.86 20.75
N LYS A 49 3.53 -19.81 21.69
CA LYS A 49 4.64 -20.77 21.86
C LYS A 49 4.31 -22.15 21.26
N ASN A 50 3.10 -22.33 20.75
CA ASN A 50 2.65 -23.60 20.19
C ASN A 50 3.03 -23.69 18.71
N GLU A 51 4.19 -24.27 18.43
CA GLU A 51 4.73 -24.39 17.06
C GLU A 51 3.85 -25.26 16.15
N SER A 52 3.16 -26.28 16.68
CA SER A 52 2.23 -27.08 15.88
C SER A 52 1.05 -26.24 15.39
N TRP A 53 0.48 -25.42 16.26
CA TRP A 53 -0.63 -24.55 15.89
C TRP A 53 -0.20 -23.46 14.92
N LYS A 54 1.00 -22.88 15.10
CA LYS A 54 1.56 -21.96 14.10
C LYS A 54 1.70 -22.62 12.74
N GLN A 55 2.29 -23.82 12.66
CA GLN A 55 2.45 -24.53 11.40
C GLN A 55 1.10 -24.83 10.73
N GLU A 56 0.10 -25.23 11.50
CA GLU A 56 -1.26 -25.45 11.00
C GLU A 56 -1.88 -24.17 10.45
N MET A 57 -1.81 -23.05 11.19
CA MET A 57 -2.34 -21.76 10.73
C MET A 57 -1.60 -21.24 9.49
N LEU A 58 -0.28 -21.42 9.43
CA LEU A 58 0.54 -21.03 8.28
C LEU A 58 0.32 -21.93 7.05
N ALA A 59 -0.12 -23.17 7.23
CA ALA A 59 -0.47 -24.05 6.11
C ALA A 59 -1.64 -23.48 5.27
N TYR A 60 -2.60 -22.80 5.92
CA TYR A 60 -3.68 -22.10 5.20
C TYR A 60 -3.16 -21.00 4.28
N TYR A 61 -2.12 -20.26 4.70
CA TYR A 61 -1.46 -19.26 3.85
C TYR A 61 -0.96 -19.87 2.54
N HIS A 62 -0.29 -21.03 2.64
CA HIS A 62 0.25 -21.71 1.47
C HIS A 62 -0.83 -22.35 0.58
N HIS A 63 -1.96 -22.78 1.14
CA HIS A 63 -3.05 -23.37 0.36
C HIS A 63 -3.87 -22.33 -0.40
N ASP A 64 -4.13 -21.17 0.19
CA ASP A 64 -4.99 -20.15 -0.42
C ASP A 64 -4.24 -19.30 -1.48
N HIS A 65 -2.91 -19.18 -1.39
CA HIS A 65 -2.09 -18.53 -2.42
C HIS A 65 -1.68 -19.46 -3.59
N LEU A 66 -1.91 -20.77 -3.47
CA LEU A 66 -1.57 -21.77 -4.48
C LEU A 66 -2.83 -22.35 -5.14
N THR A 67 -3.66 -21.51 -5.76
CA THR A 67 -4.60 -21.99 -6.78
C THR A 67 -3.90 -21.95 -8.15
N PRO A 68 -3.62 -23.11 -8.80
CA PRO A 68 -2.83 -23.18 -10.04
C PRO A 68 -3.54 -22.65 -11.30
N THR A 69 -4.63 -21.92 -11.14
CA THR A 69 -5.46 -21.47 -12.26
C THR A 69 -5.59 -19.96 -12.19
N ASP A 70 -4.56 -19.23 -12.61
CA ASP A 70 -4.72 -18.00 -13.41
C ASP A 70 -3.36 -17.35 -13.76
N GLU A 71 -2.62 -17.98 -14.66
CA GLU A 71 -1.35 -17.46 -15.21
C GLU A 71 -1.50 -16.57 -16.47
N SER A 72 -2.71 -16.09 -16.83
CA SER A 72 -2.85 -15.40 -18.14
C SER A 72 -3.95 -14.35 -18.27
N ALA A 73 -4.61 -13.95 -17.18
CA ALA A 73 -5.81 -13.10 -17.27
C ALA A 73 -5.49 -11.64 -17.67
N TRP A 74 -4.38 -11.06 -17.21
CA TRP A 74 -4.09 -9.63 -17.41
C TRP A 74 -3.20 -9.32 -18.62
N ALA A 75 -2.44 -10.29 -19.13
CA ALA A 75 -1.63 -10.15 -20.33
C ALA A 75 -2.45 -9.85 -21.61
N ASN A 76 -3.78 -9.96 -21.55
CA ASN A 76 -4.69 -9.67 -22.67
C ASN A 76 -5.29 -8.26 -22.63
N LEU A 77 -5.17 -7.56 -21.50
CA LEU A 77 -5.53 -6.13 -21.41
C LEU A 77 -4.37 -5.22 -21.82
N PHE A 78 -3.18 -5.80 -22.04
CA PHE A 78 -2.05 -5.13 -22.67
C PHE A 78 -1.77 -5.71 -24.06
N PRO A 79 -1.45 -4.88 -25.08
CA PRO A 79 -1.25 -5.37 -26.44
C PRO A 79 -0.10 -6.40 -26.51
N ARG A 80 -0.40 -7.63 -26.94
CA ARG A 80 0.53 -8.80 -27.08
C ARG A 80 1.74 -8.60 -28.02
N LYS A 81 2.05 -7.38 -28.45
CA LYS A 81 3.23 -7.07 -29.28
C LYS A 81 4.41 -6.52 -28.47
N ILE A 82 4.33 -6.53 -27.14
CA ILE A 82 5.27 -5.87 -26.20
C ILE A 82 6.23 -6.86 -25.52
N LEU A 83 6.09 -8.18 -25.73
CA LEU A 83 6.90 -9.20 -25.04
C LEU A 83 8.01 -9.81 -25.92
N ARG A 84 8.38 -9.16 -27.02
CA ARG A 84 9.40 -9.65 -27.93
C ARG A 84 10.26 -8.49 -28.42
N GLU A 85 11.16 -8.03 -27.58
CA GLU A 85 12.44 -7.42 -27.97
C GLU A 85 13.26 -7.18 -26.70
N GLU A 86 14.27 -8.03 -26.51
CA GLU A 86 15.29 -7.92 -25.46
C GLU A 86 16.17 -6.71 -25.79
N ASN A 87 16.09 -5.63 -24.99
CA ASN A 87 17.15 -4.63 -24.69
C ASN A 87 16.72 -3.16 -24.61
N ASP A 88 15.43 -2.81 -24.63
CA ASP A 88 15.05 -1.42 -24.37
C ASP A 88 14.40 -1.28 -22.99
N GLU A 89 15.01 -0.42 -22.19
CA GLU A 89 14.58 0.12 -20.91
C GLU A 89 13.08 0.41 -20.93
N PHE A 90 12.27 -0.59 -20.54
CA PHE A 90 10.80 -0.61 -20.39
C PHE A 90 10.13 0.69 -20.90
N ASP A 91 9.93 0.81 -22.22
CA ASP A 91 9.46 2.05 -22.86
C ASP A 91 7.97 2.32 -22.58
N TRP A 92 7.71 2.73 -21.33
CA TRP A 92 6.42 3.21 -20.84
C TRP A 92 6.06 4.56 -21.46
N ASN A 93 6.98 5.28 -22.13
CA ASN A 93 6.62 6.50 -22.86
C ASN A 93 5.65 6.19 -24.00
N PHE A 94 5.70 4.99 -24.57
CA PHE A 94 4.73 4.52 -25.57
C PHE A 94 3.32 4.29 -24.97
N MET A 95 3.25 3.75 -23.75
CA MET A 95 1.99 3.56 -23.01
C MET A 95 1.39 4.90 -22.57
N PHE A 96 2.22 5.83 -22.09
CA PHE A 96 1.82 7.19 -21.73
C PHE A 96 1.44 8.04 -22.95
N GLY A 97 2.08 7.84 -24.10
CA GLY A 97 1.76 8.54 -25.34
C GLY A 97 0.32 8.29 -25.81
N LYS A 98 -0.21 7.08 -25.59
CA LYS A 98 -1.63 6.76 -25.88
C LYS A 98 -2.62 7.31 -24.86
N MET A 99 -2.24 7.46 -23.59
CA MET A 99 -3.05 8.19 -22.59
C MET A 99 -3.04 9.71 -22.86
N LYS A 100 -1.97 10.23 -23.46
CA LYS A 100 -1.82 11.62 -23.88
C LYS A 100 -2.41 11.95 -25.26
N HIS A 101 -3.53 11.34 -25.63
CA HIS A 101 -4.51 12.04 -26.47
C HIS A 101 -5.61 12.65 -25.59
N PRO A 102 -5.34 13.74 -24.83
CA PRO A 102 -6.42 14.53 -24.32
C PRO A 102 -7.02 15.26 -25.54
N GLY A 103 -8.14 14.77 -26.04
CA GLY A 103 -9.12 15.73 -26.56
C GLY A 103 -9.25 16.80 -25.47
N HIS A 104 -8.98 18.06 -25.81
CA HIS A 104 -8.97 19.22 -24.92
C HIS A 104 -10.08 19.16 -23.87
N TYR A 105 -9.81 18.54 -22.72
CA TYR A 105 -10.67 18.59 -21.56
C TYR A 105 -9.89 19.32 -20.48
N LYS A 106 -9.92 20.64 -20.61
CA LYS A 106 -9.53 21.55 -19.56
C LYS A 106 -10.62 21.43 -18.49
N MET A 107 -10.47 20.47 -17.59
CA MET A 107 -11.36 20.39 -16.45
C MET A 107 -11.05 21.62 -15.59
N GLU A 108 -11.87 22.66 -15.71
CA GLU A 108 -11.90 23.76 -14.75
C GLU A 108 -12.41 23.18 -13.42
N VAL A 109 -11.49 22.59 -12.66
CA VAL A 109 -11.77 22.10 -11.33
C VAL A 109 -11.57 23.27 -10.37
N ASP A 110 -12.41 24.29 -10.47
CA ASP A 110 -12.68 25.17 -9.33
C ASP A 110 -13.76 24.48 -8.46
N PHE A 111 -13.45 23.23 -8.11
CA PHE A 111 -14.23 22.36 -7.25
C PHE A 111 -13.72 22.54 -5.82
N LEU A 112 -14.61 22.36 -4.84
CA LEU A 112 -14.40 22.63 -3.42
C LEU A 112 -12.95 22.39 -2.95
N LYS A 113 -12.35 23.41 -2.34
CA LYS A 113 -11.01 23.33 -1.75
C LYS A 113 -11.14 22.97 -0.28
N GLU A 114 -10.30 22.06 0.18
CA GLU A 114 -10.17 21.77 1.61
C GLU A 114 -9.71 23.04 2.35
N VAL A 115 -10.26 23.25 3.55
CA VAL A 115 -9.82 24.33 4.44
C VAL A 115 -8.67 23.82 5.28
N SER A 116 -7.59 24.59 5.35
CA SER A 116 -6.41 24.23 6.13
C SER A 116 -6.75 24.04 7.60
N LEU A 117 -6.16 23.04 8.24
CA LEU A 117 -6.22 22.87 9.70
C LEU A 117 -5.64 24.09 10.44
N HIS A 118 -4.74 24.84 9.80
CA HIS A 118 -4.22 26.09 10.35
C HIS A 118 -5.28 27.20 10.45
N ASP A 119 -6.35 27.12 9.66
CA ASP A 119 -7.36 28.18 9.55
C ASP A 119 -8.64 27.88 10.35
N VAL A 120 -8.74 26.69 10.96
CA VAL A 120 -9.90 26.27 11.74
C VAL A 120 -9.51 26.00 13.19
N ARG A 121 -10.21 26.64 14.13
CA ARG A 121 -10.07 26.38 15.56
C ARG A 121 -11.38 25.86 16.11
N LEU A 122 -11.30 24.72 16.79
CA LEU A 122 -12.44 24.13 17.49
C LEU A 122 -12.69 24.92 18.77
N ASP A 123 -13.96 25.09 19.13
CA ASP A 123 -14.34 25.58 20.45
C ASP A 123 -13.88 24.55 21.50
N PRO A 124 -12.99 24.91 22.46
CA PRO A 124 -12.49 24.00 23.49
C PRO A 124 -13.59 23.36 24.33
N GLN A 125 -14.76 23.99 24.46
CA GLN A 125 -15.87 23.46 25.25
C GLN A 125 -16.75 22.49 24.45
N SER A 126 -16.64 22.50 23.11
CA SER A 126 -17.39 21.59 22.25
C SER A 126 -16.92 20.13 22.42
N LEU A 127 -17.77 19.18 22.04
CA LEU A 127 -17.41 17.75 22.03
C LEU A 127 -16.12 17.47 21.23
N HIS A 128 -15.94 18.16 20.10
CA HIS A 128 -14.75 18.01 19.25
C HIS A 128 -13.50 18.65 19.87
N GLY A 129 -13.66 19.78 20.56
CA GLY A 129 -12.56 20.42 21.30
C GLY A 129 -12.06 19.55 22.45
N GLN A 130 -12.98 18.93 23.21
CA GLN A 130 -12.64 17.97 24.26
C GLN A 130 -11.93 16.74 23.68
N ALA A 131 -12.43 16.17 22.59
CA ALA A 131 -11.80 15.03 21.92
C ALA A 131 -10.39 15.37 21.39
N GLN A 132 -10.21 16.56 20.80
CA GLN A 132 -8.90 17.04 20.36
C GLN A 132 -7.92 17.16 21.54
N GLN A 133 -8.36 17.72 22.66
CA GLN A 133 -7.53 17.86 23.86
C GLN A 133 -7.14 16.50 24.46
N THR A 134 -8.09 15.56 24.58
CA THR A 134 -7.80 14.20 25.04
C THR A 134 -6.79 13.49 24.13
N ASN A 135 -6.93 13.64 22.81
CA ASN A 135 -5.97 13.06 21.88
C ASN A 135 -4.58 13.72 21.99
N LEU A 136 -4.52 15.05 22.17
CA LEU A 136 -3.25 15.76 22.40
C LEU A 136 -2.54 15.22 23.65
N GLU A 137 -3.25 15.05 24.75
CA GLU A 137 -2.70 14.49 25.99
C GLU A 137 -2.16 13.06 25.79
N TYR A 138 -2.87 12.23 25.03
CA TYR A 138 -2.41 10.89 24.67
C TYR A 138 -1.11 10.93 23.85
N LEU A 139 -1.02 11.79 22.83
CA LEU A 139 0.18 11.95 22.00
C LEU A 139 1.40 12.44 22.79
N LEU A 140 1.17 13.29 23.80
CA LEU A 140 2.21 13.79 24.70
C LEU A 140 2.67 12.75 25.72
N MET A 141 1.81 11.79 26.09
CA MET A 141 2.13 10.72 27.03
C MET A 141 3.13 9.69 26.47
N LEU A 142 3.19 9.52 25.15
CA LEU A 142 4.06 8.53 24.51
C LEU A 142 5.53 8.90 24.69
N ASP A 143 6.44 7.95 24.88
CA ASP A 143 7.86 8.22 25.06
C ASP A 143 8.60 8.16 23.71
N VAL A 144 9.49 9.12 23.46
CA VAL A 144 10.21 9.22 22.17
C VAL A 144 11.14 8.04 21.96
N ASP A 145 11.94 7.66 22.97
CA ASP A 145 12.91 6.57 22.85
C ASP A 145 12.22 5.23 22.64
N ARG A 146 11.07 5.01 23.29
CA ARG A 146 10.25 3.80 23.11
C ARG A 146 9.59 3.73 21.73
N LEU A 147 9.14 4.86 21.18
CA LEU A 147 8.60 4.92 19.81
C LEU A 147 9.66 4.50 18.79
N VAL A 148 10.88 5.04 18.88
CA VAL A 148 11.94 4.79 17.89
C VAL A 148 12.82 3.59 18.21
N TRP A 149 12.52 2.85 19.28
CA TRP A 149 13.36 1.75 19.77
C TRP A 149 13.66 0.71 18.68
N SER A 150 12.62 0.22 18.00
CA SER A 150 12.76 -0.84 16.98
C SER A 150 13.44 -0.34 15.70
N PHE A 151 13.29 0.95 15.37
CA PHE A 151 14.00 1.60 14.27
C PHE A 151 15.49 1.69 14.56
N ARG A 152 15.86 2.17 15.76
CA ARG A 152 17.26 2.22 16.21
C ARG A 152 17.88 0.83 16.23
N LYS A 153 17.14 -0.17 16.74
CA LYS A 153 17.59 -1.57 16.75
C LYS A 153 17.89 -2.08 15.34
N THR A 154 17.01 -1.80 14.39
CA THR A 154 17.15 -2.19 12.97
C THR A 154 18.33 -1.49 12.30
N ALA A 155 18.55 -0.21 12.62
CA ALA A 155 19.70 0.57 12.12
C ALA A 155 21.04 0.23 12.81
N GLY A 156 21.05 -0.66 13.80
CA GLY A 156 22.25 -0.97 14.58
C GLY A 156 22.68 0.13 15.55
N LEU A 157 21.79 1.06 15.88
CA LEU A 157 22.01 2.15 16.83
C LEU A 157 21.72 1.72 18.27
N ALA A 158 22.27 2.46 19.24
CA ALA A 158 22.00 2.24 20.66
C ALA A 158 20.53 2.50 20.99
N THR A 159 19.88 1.56 21.67
CA THR A 159 18.48 1.67 22.07
C THR A 159 18.36 2.09 23.54
N LEU A 160 17.57 3.12 23.83
CA LEU A 160 17.23 3.55 25.20
C LEU A 160 15.85 3.03 25.59
N GLY A 161 15.70 2.56 26.83
CA GLY A 161 14.45 2.01 27.33
C GLY A 161 14.08 0.65 26.70
N SER A 162 12.78 0.40 26.58
CA SER A 162 12.21 -0.84 26.03
C SER A 162 11.14 -0.52 24.99
N PRO A 163 10.92 -1.41 23.99
CA PRO A 163 9.87 -1.20 23.00
C PRO A 163 8.49 -1.09 23.66
N TYR A 164 7.53 -0.54 22.93
CA TYR A 164 6.14 -0.69 23.30
C TYR A 164 5.70 -2.17 23.20
N GLY A 165 4.63 -2.51 23.92
CA GLY A 165 4.03 -3.85 23.86
C GLY A 165 3.03 -3.96 22.71
N GLY A 166 2.19 -4.99 22.76
CA GLY A 166 1.18 -5.21 21.72
C GLY A 166 1.84 -5.40 20.36
N TRP A 167 1.29 -4.77 19.33
CA TRP A 167 1.78 -4.91 17.95
C TRP A 167 3.12 -4.20 17.69
N GLU A 168 3.58 -3.37 18.62
CA GLU A 168 4.89 -2.70 18.58
C GLU A 168 5.99 -3.47 19.33
N GLY A 169 5.69 -4.67 19.83
CA GLY A 169 6.68 -5.54 20.48
C GLY A 169 7.87 -5.83 19.57
N ALA A 170 9.08 -5.96 20.15
CA ALA A 170 10.33 -6.16 19.39
C ALA A 170 10.28 -7.36 18.43
N ASP A 171 9.55 -8.41 18.80
CA ASP A 171 9.45 -9.66 18.03
C ASP A 171 8.18 -9.72 17.17
N VAL A 172 7.37 -8.66 17.12
CA VAL A 172 6.13 -8.61 16.33
C VAL A 172 6.42 -8.06 14.94
N GLU A 173 5.95 -8.75 13.89
CA GLU A 173 6.27 -8.41 12.51
C GLU A 173 5.64 -7.08 12.03
N LEU A 174 4.54 -6.64 12.67
CA LEU A 174 3.83 -5.39 12.36
C LEU A 174 4.46 -4.13 12.98
N ARG A 175 5.47 -4.27 13.86
CA ARG A 175 6.07 -3.14 14.59
C ARG A 175 6.53 -2.00 13.67
N GLY A 176 6.46 -0.77 14.18
CA GLY A 176 6.73 0.46 13.44
C GLY A 176 5.52 1.09 12.78
N HIS A 177 4.43 0.34 12.58
CA HIS A 177 3.21 0.87 11.97
C HIS A 177 2.58 1.98 12.82
N PHE A 178 2.61 1.84 14.15
CA PHE A 178 2.07 2.83 15.07
C PHE A 178 2.88 4.13 15.03
N VAL A 179 4.20 4.03 14.84
CA VAL A 179 5.06 5.21 14.71
C VAL A 179 4.72 5.99 13.45
N GLY A 180 4.42 5.32 12.34
CA GLY A 180 3.88 5.97 11.15
C GLY A 180 2.58 6.74 11.42
N HIS A 181 1.62 6.11 12.12
CA HIS A 181 0.40 6.78 12.57
C HIS A 181 0.66 7.95 13.52
N TYR A 182 1.63 7.84 14.41
CA TYR A 182 2.03 8.89 15.33
C TYR A 182 2.56 10.12 14.57
N LEU A 183 3.33 9.93 13.51
CA LEU A 183 3.78 11.03 12.66
C LEU A 183 2.59 11.79 12.03
N SER A 184 1.63 11.08 11.42
CA SER A 184 0.41 11.72 10.89
C SER A 184 -0.38 12.45 11.98
N ALA A 185 -0.64 11.77 13.10
CA ALA A 185 -1.45 12.32 14.18
C ALA A 185 -0.83 13.57 14.81
N THR A 186 0.50 13.59 15.00
CA THR A 186 1.19 14.77 15.53
C THR A 186 1.25 15.92 14.54
N ALA A 187 1.37 15.66 13.24
CA ALA A 187 1.31 16.69 12.21
C ALA A 187 -0.07 17.37 12.17
N GLN A 188 -1.15 16.58 12.12
CA GLN A 188 -2.53 17.09 12.12
C GLN A 188 -2.87 17.85 13.42
N MET A 189 -2.47 17.30 14.56
CA MET A 189 -2.69 17.94 15.87
C MET A 189 -1.92 19.25 15.99
N TRP A 190 -0.65 19.29 15.56
CA TRP A 190 0.14 20.52 15.57
C TRP A 190 -0.44 21.56 14.61
N ALA A 191 -0.87 21.16 13.41
CA ALA A 191 -1.47 22.10 12.47
C ALA A 191 -2.76 22.74 13.02
N SER A 192 -3.53 21.98 13.80
CA SER A 192 -4.79 22.43 14.40
C SER A 192 -4.61 23.30 15.66
N THR A 193 -3.56 23.06 16.45
CA THR A 193 -3.41 23.65 17.80
C THR A 193 -2.18 24.54 17.97
N HIS A 194 -1.17 24.37 17.13
CA HIS A 194 0.17 24.94 17.27
C HIS A 194 0.82 24.69 18.65
N ASN A 195 0.51 23.55 19.29
CA ASN A 195 1.09 23.22 20.58
C ASN A 195 2.62 23.06 20.49
N GLY A 196 3.36 23.86 21.27
CA GLY A 196 4.82 23.90 21.24
C GLY A 196 5.48 22.61 21.76
N THR A 197 4.98 22.06 22.86
CA THR A 197 5.50 20.80 23.44
C THR A 197 5.33 19.64 22.48
N LEU A 198 4.20 19.57 21.78
CA LEU A 198 3.98 18.57 20.73
C LEU A 198 4.99 18.75 19.58
N LYS A 199 5.28 20.01 19.18
CA LYS A 199 6.26 20.31 18.12
C LYS A 199 7.66 19.82 18.48
N GLU A 200 8.10 20.05 19.72
CA GLU A 200 9.39 19.55 20.21
C GLU A 200 9.44 18.01 20.12
N LYS A 201 8.38 17.35 20.60
CA LYS A 201 8.31 15.89 20.66
C LYS A 201 8.26 15.21 19.29
N MET A 202 7.41 15.71 18.38
CA MET A 202 7.35 15.20 17.01
C MET A 202 8.66 15.43 16.25
N THR A 203 9.34 16.56 16.51
CA THR A 203 10.66 16.86 15.92
C THR A 203 11.73 15.90 16.44
N ALA A 204 11.68 15.53 17.71
CA ALA A 204 12.60 14.55 18.30
C ALA A 204 12.41 13.15 17.67
N VAL A 205 11.17 12.71 17.47
CA VAL A 205 10.88 11.44 16.76
C VAL A 205 11.40 11.50 15.32
N MET A 206 11.07 12.57 14.57
CA MET A 206 11.55 12.75 13.20
C MET A 206 13.08 12.72 13.10
N SER A 207 13.77 13.41 14.01
CA SER A 207 15.24 13.45 14.04
C SER A 207 15.85 12.08 14.30
N ALA A 208 15.28 11.32 15.24
CA ALA A 208 15.74 9.95 15.52
C ALA A 208 15.47 8.99 14.36
N LEU A 209 14.36 9.14 13.64
CA LEU A 209 14.08 8.34 12.43
C LEU A 209 15.03 8.70 11.29
N LYS A 210 15.37 9.98 11.11
CA LYS A 210 16.38 10.42 10.14
C LYS A 210 17.75 9.82 10.45
N GLU A 211 18.17 9.85 11.71
CA GLU A 211 19.41 9.22 12.16
C GLU A 211 19.44 7.71 11.81
N CYS A 212 18.32 7.02 12.00
CA CYS A 212 18.19 5.61 11.62
C CYS A 212 18.33 5.40 10.10
N GLN A 213 17.63 6.19 9.29
CA GLN A 213 17.67 6.08 7.82
C GLN A 213 19.08 6.39 7.29
N ASP A 214 19.74 7.41 7.85
CA ASP A 214 21.10 7.81 7.49
C ASP A 214 22.12 6.75 7.86
N GLN A 215 21.99 6.15 9.05
CA GLN A 215 22.86 5.06 9.49
C GLN A 215 22.73 3.82 8.59
N ILE A 216 21.51 3.53 8.11
CA ILE A 216 21.27 2.44 7.16
C ILE A 216 21.86 2.80 5.78
N GLY A 217 21.76 4.06 5.36
CA GLY A 217 22.49 4.61 4.21
C GLY A 217 21.97 4.18 2.83
N THR A 218 20.81 3.53 2.76
CA THR A 218 20.22 3.02 1.50
C THR A 218 18.90 3.71 1.12
N GLY A 219 18.36 4.56 1.99
CA GLY A 219 17.00 5.11 1.88
C GLY A 219 15.95 4.26 2.56
N TYR A 220 16.31 3.06 3.01
CA TYR A 220 15.42 2.20 3.78
C TYR A 220 15.17 2.76 5.18
N LEU A 221 13.89 2.79 5.57
CA LEU A 221 13.45 3.12 6.92
C LEU A 221 12.28 2.22 7.33
N SER A 222 12.49 1.39 8.34
CA SER A 222 11.47 0.56 8.97
C SER A 222 11.94 0.12 10.35
N ALA A 223 11.02 -0.39 11.17
CA ALA A 223 11.30 -1.00 12.46
C ALA A 223 11.72 -2.49 12.37
N PHE A 224 11.86 -3.02 11.15
CA PHE A 224 12.23 -4.41 10.88
C PHE A 224 13.21 -4.52 9.70
N PRO A 225 13.98 -5.62 9.58
CA PRO A 225 14.95 -5.80 8.49
C PRO A 225 14.29 -6.01 7.13
N THR A 226 15.06 -5.79 6.06
CA THR A 226 14.59 -5.90 4.67
C THR A 226 14.11 -7.31 4.29
N GLU A 227 14.54 -8.34 5.03
CA GLU A 227 14.11 -9.73 4.86
C GLU A 227 12.58 -9.92 4.87
N PHE A 228 11.85 -9.05 5.57
CA PHE A 228 10.39 -9.13 5.59
C PHE A 228 9.80 -8.85 4.20
N PHE A 229 10.43 -7.95 3.44
CA PHE A 229 10.05 -7.73 2.05
C PHE A 229 10.50 -8.87 1.15
N ASP A 230 11.64 -9.52 1.44
CA ASP A 230 12.10 -10.68 0.68
C ASP A 230 11.06 -11.82 0.79
N ARG A 231 10.54 -12.07 2.00
CA ARG A 231 9.45 -13.02 2.26
C ARG A 231 8.16 -12.63 1.54
N PHE A 232 7.76 -11.36 1.65
CA PHE A 232 6.56 -10.83 0.99
C PHE A 232 6.60 -11.07 -0.53
N GLU A 233 7.71 -10.70 -1.17
CA GLU A 233 7.92 -10.80 -2.63
C GLU A 233 8.12 -12.26 -3.07
N ALA A 234 8.58 -13.11 -2.15
CA ALA A 234 8.59 -14.56 -2.30
C ALA A 234 7.21 -15.21 -2.04
N VAL A 235 6.15 -14.43 -1.76
CA VAL A 235 4.80 -14.94 -1.42
C VAL A 235 4.88 -15.97 -0.28
N GLN A 236 5.74 -15.67 0.68
CA GLN A 236 5.86 -16.38 1.94
C GLN A 236 5.18 -15.56 3.02
N TYR A 237 4.62 -16.24 4.01
CA TYR A 237 3.94 -15.56 5.11
C TYR A 237 4.88 -14.55 5.73
N VAL A 238 4.38 -13.32 5.90
CA VAL A 238 4.95 -12.24 6.69
C VAL A 238 3.84 -11.24 6.96
N TRP A 239 3.83 -10.63 8.14
CA TRP A 239 2.75 -9.74 8.51
C TRP A 239 2.93 -8.33 7.90
N ALA A 240 2.22 -8.07 6.79
CA ALA A 240 1.91 -6.74 6.24
C ALA A 240 3.07 -5.71 6.20
N PRO A 241 4.27 -6.04 5.67
CA PRO A 241 5.40 -5.12 5.67
C PRO A 241 5.17 -3.87 4.80
N TYR A 242 4.47 -4.00 3.66
CA TYR A 242 4.10 -2.86 2.81
C TYR A 242 3.05 -1.95 3.46
N TYR A 243 2.09 -2.50 4.22
CA TYR A 243 1.18 -1.71 5.04
C TYR A 243 1.93 -0.85 6.07
N THR A 244 2.96 -1.42 6.71
CA THR A 244 3.74 -0.73 7.75
C THR A 244 4.52 0.45 7.17
N ILE A 245 5.24 0.25 6.05
CA ILE A 245 5.94 1.37 5.41
C ILE A 245 4.97 2.39 4.83
N HIS A 246 3.76 2.00 4.38
CA HIS A 246 2.75 2.97 3.99
C HIS A 246 2.45 3.93 5.16
N LYS A 247 2.28 3.45 6.40
CA LYS A 247 2.04 4.36 7.55
C LYS A 247 3.20 5.30 7.79
N ILE A 248 4.43 4.80 7.64
CA ILE A 248 5.63 5.62 7.80
C ILE A 248 5.67 6.69 6.70
N MET A 249 5.45 6.31 5.44
CA MET A 249 5.44 7.21 4.29
C MET A 249 4.34 8.27 4.38
N ALA A 250 3.12 7.87 4.76
CA ALA A 250 2.00 8.78 4.97
C ALA A 250 2.29 9.75 6.11
N GLY A 251 2.85 9.24 7.21
CA GLY A 251 3.32 10.06 8.32
C GLY A 251 4.36 11.09 7.92
N LEU A 252 5.38 10.71 7.14
CA LEU A 252 6.39 11.62 6.62
C LEU A 252 5.78 12.66 5.67
N LEU A 253 4.83 12.25 4.82
CA LEU A 253 4.14 13.16 3.92
C LEU A 253 3.34 14.22 4.71
N ASP A 254 2.57 13.80 5.71
CA ASP A 254 1.81 14.70 6.59
C ASP A 254 2.71 15.67 7.34
N GLN A 255 3.88 15.21 7.82
CA GLN A 255 4.88 16.06 8.45
C GLN A 255 5.36 17.17 7.49
N HIS A 256 5.50 16.86 6.20
CA HIS A 256 5.86 17.83 5.19
C HIS A 256 4.69 18.77 4.86
N THR A 257 3.54 18.23 4.45
CA THR A 257 2.40 19.00 3.91
C THR A 257 1.72 19.86 4.96
N LEU A 258 1.61 19.39 6.21
CA LEU A 258 0.92 20.09 7.29
C LEU A 258 1.86 20.93 8.17
N THR A 259 3.18 20.69 8.13
CA THR A 259 4.12 21.40 9.01
C THR A 259 5.29 22.09 8.32
N GLY A 260 5.40 21.94 7.00
CA GLY A 260 6.50 22.48 6.21
C GLY A 260 7.85 21.80 6.49
N ASN A 261 7.85 20.58 7.04
CA ASN A 261 9.09 19.88 7.36
C ASN A 261 9.76 19.35 6.07
N ALA A 262 10.80 20.06 5.60
CA ALA A 262 11.54 19.68 4.40
C ALA A 262 12.32 18.36 4.57
N GLN A 263 12.83 18.08 5.77
CA GLN A 263 13.54 16.83 6.07
C GLN A 263 12.61 15.62 5.89
N ALA A 264 11.33 15.76 6.25
CA ALA A 264 10.36 14.68 6.07
C ALA A 264 10.16 14.30 4.59
N LEU A 265 10.14 15.30 3.68
CA LEU A 265 10.06 15.05 2.25
C LEU A 265 11.34 14.40 1.71
N GLU A 266 12.52 14.82 2.16
CA GLU A 266 13.79 14.17 1.82
C GLU A 266 13.79 12.69 2.21
N MET A 267 13.39 12.38 3.45
CA MET A 267 13.29 11.00 3.94
C MET A 267 12.32 10.18 3.10
N LEU A 268 11.13 10.74 2.82
CA LEU A 268 10.08 10.08 2.05
C LEU A 268 10.48 9.80 0.60
N THR A 269 11.08 10.78 -0.08
CA THR A 269 11.56 10.61 -1.46
C THR A 269 12.66 9.56 -1.54
N TRP A 270 13.55 9.50 -0.53
CA TRP A 270 14.58 8.46 -0.48
C TRP A 270 13.98 7.06 -0.23
N MET A 271 12.96 6.95 0.63
CA MET A 271 12.19 5.71 0.79
C MET A 271 11.50 5.30 -0.52
N ALA A 272 10.87 6.24 -1.22
CA ALA A 272 10.17 5.97 -2.46
C ALA A 272 11.13 5.47 -3.55
N GLU A 273 12.34 6.05 -3.66
CA GLU A 273 13.39 5.56 -4.57
C GLU A 273 13.85 4.15 -4.19
N TYR A 274 14.04 3.85 -2.91
CA TYR A 274 14.40 2.50 -2.44
C TYR A 274 13.34 1.47 -2.87
N PHE A 275 12.07 1.73 -2.59
CA PHE A 275 10.98 0.81 -2.94
C PHE A 275 10.68 0.76 -4.43
N TYR A 276 10.90 1.85 -5.17
CA TYR A 276 10.84 1.85 -6.63
C TYR A 276 11.83 0.85 -7.21
N ASN A 277 13.11 0.97 -6.83
CA ASN A 277 14.16 0.08 -7.32
C ASN A 277 13.91 -1.37 -6.90
N ARG A 278 13.42 -1.58 -5.68
CA ARG A 278 13.07 -2.91 -5.17
C ARG A 278 11.96 -3.57 -5.98
N VAL A 279 10.83 -2.89 -6.18
CA VAL A 279 9.69 -3.42 -6.97
C VAL A 279 10.11 -3.67 -8.42
N GLN A 280 10.89 -2.76 -9.02
CA GLN A 280 11.45 -2.98 -10.36
C GLN A 280 12.31 -4.25 -10.41
N ASN A 281 13.12 -4.52 -9.38
CA ASN A 281 13.92 -5.73 -9.30
C ASN A 281 13.08 -7.00 -9.16
N VAL A 282 11.99 -6.97 -8.37
CA VAL A 282 11.03 -8.08 -8.26
C VAL A 282 10.43 -8.40 -9.63
N ILE A 283 9.98 -7.38 -10.36
CA ILE A 283 9.36 -7.55 -11.68
C ILE A 283 10.37 -8.11 -12.69
N LYS A 284 11.61 -7.63 -12.66
CA LYS A 284 12.70 -8.10 -13.53
C LYS A 284 13.14 -9.53 -13.21
N THR A 285 13.19 -9.89 -11.93
CA THR A 285 13.64 -11.21 -11.46
C THR A 285 12.57 -12.28 -11.62
N TYR A 286 11.31 -11.91 -11.39
CA TYR A 286 10.15 -12.78 -11.48
C TYR A 286 9.26 -12.33 -12.65
N THR A 287 8.16 -11.64 -12.36
CA THR A 287 7.27 -11.02 -13.34
C THR A 287 6.43 -9.91 -12.69
N ILE A 288 5.67 -9.14 -13.48
CA ILE A 288 4.67 -8.19 -12.93
C ILE A 288 3.51 -8.92 -12.24
N GLU A 289 3.13 -10.09 -12.74
CA GLU A 289 2.11 -10.94 -12.12
C GLU A 289 2.56 -11.43 -10.74
N ARG A 290 3.84 -11.77 -10.58
CA ARG A 290 4.41 -12.13 -9.27
C ARG A 290 4.30 -10.98 -8.28
N HIS A 291 4.59 -9.75 -8.70
CA HIS A 291 4.42 -8.55 -7.87
C HIS A 291 2.95 -8.37 -7.47
N TRP A 292 1.99 -8.47 -8.40
CA TRP A 292 0.57 -8.34 -8.03
C TRP A 292 0.05 -9.49 -7.16
N MET A 293 0.61 -10.69 -7.31
CA MET A 293 0.28 -11.82 -6.46
C MET A 293 0.74 -11.61 -5.01
N SER A 294 1.88 -10.96 -4.77
CA SER A 294 2.30 -10.63 -3.41
C SER A 294 1.41 -9.57 -2.76
N LEU A 295 0.72 -8.72 -3.53
CA LEU A 295 -0.30 -7.77 -3.03
C LEU A 295 -1.60 -8.45 -2.53
N ASN A 296 -1.64 -9.79 -2.46
CA ASN A 296 -2.63 -10.51 -1.67
C ASN A 296 -2.38 -10.37 -0.17
N GLU A 297 -1.13 -10.11 0.21
CA GLU A 297 -0.77 -9.63 1.52
C GLU A 297 -1.05 -8.12 1.65
N GLU A 298 -1.38 -7.66 2.86
CA GLU A 298 -1.85 -6.30 3.06
C GLU A 298 -0.77 -5.25 2.77
N VAL A 299 -1.10 -4.32 1.87
CA VAL A 299 -0.23 -3.19 1.49
C VAL A 299 -0.75 -1.83 1.96
N GLY A 300 -1.93 -1.78 2.58
CA GLY A 300 -2.62 -0.53 2.89
C GLY A 300 -2.83 0.36 1.64
N GLY A 301 -2.70 1.68 1.81
CA GLY A 301 -2.79 2.68 0.74
C GLY A 301 -1.43 3.08 0.17
N MET A 302 -0.55 2.12 -0.14
CA MET A 302 0.74 2.40 -0.79
C MET A 302 0.57 3.19 -2.09
N ASN A 303 -0.45 2.84 -2.89
CA ASN A 303 -0.78 3.58 -4.11
C ASN A 303 -1.15 5.04 -3.80
N ASP A 304 -2.05 5.26 -2.84
CA ASP A 304 -2.54 6.59 -2.46
C ASP A 304 -1.41 7.53 -1.99
N VAL A 305 -0.57 7.09 -1.05
CA VAL A 305 0.54 7.91 -0.56
C VAL A 305 1.54 8.26 -1.68
N LEU A 306 1.74 7.37 -2.65
CA LEU A 306 2.63 7.61 -3.79
C LEU A 306 1.99 8.57 -4.82
N TYR A 307 0.68 8.53 -5.03
CA TYR A 307 -0.03 9.54 -5.83
C TYR A 307 0.02 10.92 -5.20
N GLN A 308 -0.13 11.01 -3.87
CA GLN A 308 0.01 12.27 -3.15
C GLN A 308 1.46 12.78 -3.22
N LEU A 309 2.45 11.91 -3.05
CA LEU A 309 3.87 12.27 -3.21
C LEU A 309 4.18 12.75 -4.64
N TYR A 310 3.60 12.12 -5.67
CA TYR A 310 3.70 12.61 -7.05
C TYR A 310 3.12 14.01 -7.20
N SER A 311 1.97 14.28 -6.58
CA SER A 311 1.33 15.61 -6.62
C SER A 311 2.20 16.70 -5.98
N VAL A 312 3.04 16.34 -5.00
CA VAL A 312 4.00 17.26 -4.35
C VAL A 312 5.29 17.43 -5.18
N THR A 313 5.81 16.36 -5.76
CA THR A 313 7.17 16.32 -6.33
C THR A 313 7.21 16.43 -7.86
N GLY A 314 6.15 16.01 -8.56
CA GLY A 314 6.11 15.87 -10.01
C GLY A 314 6.96 14.72 -10.58
N ASP A 315 7.60 13.90 -9.74
CA ASP A 315 8.47 12.82 -10.19
C ASP A 315 7.66 11.62 -10.70
N GLN A 316 7.84 11.28 -11.97
CA GLN A 316 7.14 10.19 -12.64
C GLN A 316 7.41 8.81 -12.02
N LYS A 317 8.53 8.62 -11.32
CA LYS A 317 8.80 7.36 -10.61
C LYS A 317 7.77 7.11 -9.51
N HIS A 318 7.34 8.15 -8.80
CA HIS A 318 6.31 8.04 -7.77
C HIS A 318 4.97 7.62 -8.38
N LEU A 319 4.59 8.23 -9.51
CA LEU A 319 3.38 7.88 -10.23
C LEU A 319 3.41 6.44 -10.75
N LEU A 320 4.54 6.01 -11.33
CA LEU A 320 4.69 4.64 -11.82
C LEU A 320 4.63 3.63 -10.67
N LEU A 321 5.30 3.90 -9.55
CA LEU A 321 5.23 3.05 -8.38
C LEU A 321 3.80 2.96 -7.83
N ALA A 322 3.07 4.09 -7.78
CA ALA A 322 1.68 4.12 -7.36
C ALA A 322 0.82 3.15 -8.17
N HIS A 323 0.93 3.19 -9.51
CA HIS A 323 0.24 2.27 -10.41
C HIS A 323 0.63 0.80 -10.21
N LEU A 324 1.87 0.50 -9.82
CA LEU A 324 2.28 -0.87 -9.53
C LEU A 324 1.63 -1.39 -8.23
N PHE A 325 1.19 -0.51 -7.33
CA PHE A 325 0.39 -0.87 -6.16
C PHE A 325 -1.12 -0.81 -6.39
N ASP A 326 -1.59 -0.35 -7.56
CA ASP A 326 -3.00 -0.47 -7.94
C ASP A 326 -3.31 -1.92 -8.28
N LYS A 327 -4.03 -2.59 -7.39
CA LYS A 327 -4.43 -3.99 -7.59
C LYS A 327 -5.57 -4.06 -8.62
N PRO A 328 -5.34 -4.56 -9.85
CA PRO A 328 -6.36 -4.50 -10.91
C PRO A 328 -7.61 -5.32 -10.59
N CYS A 329 -7.46 -6.41 -9.82
CA CYS A 329 -8.57 -7.26 -9.41
C CYS A 329 -9.50 -6.63 -8.36
N PHE A 330 -9.09 -5.54 -7.71
CA PHE A 330 -9.95 -4.79 -6.78
C PHE A 330 -10.52 -3.56 -7.48
N LEU A 331 -9.65 -2.68 -7.98
CA LEU A 331 -10.05 -1.43 -8.61
C LEU A 331 -10.80 -1.66 -9.94
N GLY A 332 -10.45 -2.69 -10.70
CA GLY A 332 -11.09 -3.00 -11.98
C GLY A 332 -12.55 -3.42 -11.83
N ILE A 333 -12.88 -4.22 -10.81
CA ILE A 333 -14.27 -4.63 -10.54
C ILE A 333 -15.11 -3.42 -10.12
N LEU A 334 -14.57 -2.59 -9.22
CA LEU A 334 -15.23 -1.36 -8.77
C LEU A 334 -15.42 -0.35 -9.92
N ALA A 335 -14.45 -0.22 -10.82
CA ALA A 335 -14.54 0.64 -12.00
C ALA A 335 -15.68 0.21 -12.94
N MET A 336 -15.99 -1.09 -12.98
CA MET A 336 -17.13 -1.65 -13.72
C MET A 336 -18.45 -1.54 -12.94
N LYS A 337 -18.46 -0.86 -11.78
CA LYS A 337 -19.60 -0.74 -10.86
C LYS A 337 -20.14 -2.10 -10.38
N ALA A 338 -19.28 -3.12 -10.39
CA ALA A 338 -19.55 -4.38 -9.75
C ALA A 338 -19.07 -4.33 -8.30
N ASP A 339 -19.82 -4.96 -7.40
CA ASP A 339 -19.48 -5.08 -5.99
C ASP A 339 -19.26 -6.55 -5.68
N ASP A 340 -18.02 -6.88 -5.33
CA ASP A 340 -17.62 -8.21 -4.87
C ASP A 340 -16.95 -8.13 -3.48
N ILE A 341 -17.20 -7.04 -2.74
CA ILE A 341 -16.54 -6.75 -1.46
C ILE A 341 -16.91 -7.79 -0.39
N SER A 342 -18.02 -8.50 -0.54
CA SER A 342 -18.39 -9.62 0.35
C SER A 342 -17.35 -10.74 0.37
N ILE A 343 -16.57 -10.91 -0.70
CA ILE A 343 -15.46 -11.87 -0.76
C ILE A 343 -14.17 -11.24 -0.21
N PHE A 344 -14.09 -9.93 0.03
CA PHE A 344 -12.87 -9.28 0.57
C PHE A 344 -12.94 -8.95 2.07
N MET A 345 -14.12 -9.06 2.69
CA MET A 345 -14.33 -8.75 4.10
C MET A 345 -15.21 -9.85 4.72
N PRO A 346 -14.64 -10.94 5.28
CA PRO A 346 -15.43 -11.90 6.02
C PRO A 346 -15.92 -11.23 7.31
N ILE A 347 -17.14 -10.68 7.26
CA ILE A 347 -17.87 -10.29 8.45
C ILE A 347 -18.21 -11.59 9.18
N HIS A 348 -17.34 -12.03 10.09
CA HIS A 348 -17.74 -12.95 11.14
C HIS A 348 -18.65 -12.19 12.11
N THR A 349 -19.93 -12.05 11.74
CA THR A 349 -20.97 -11.89 12.75
C THR A 349 -21.06 -13.22 13.49
N SER A 350 -20.32 -13.33 14.59
CA SER A 350 -20.66 -14.29 15.65
C SER A 350 -22.07 -13.93 16.13
N ARG A 351 -23.08 -14.70 15.69
CA ARG A 351 -24.35 -14.77 16.40
C ARG A 351 -24.07 -15.41 17.77
N LEU A 352 -24.69 -14.80 18.78
CA LEU A 352 -24.69 -15.10 20.21
C LEU A 352 -24.66 -16.59 20.57
#